data_AF-A0A966EDK0-F1
#
_entry.id   AF-A0A966EDK0-F1
#
_cell.length_a   1.000
_cell.length_b   1.000
_cell.length_c   1.000
_cell.angle_alpha   90.00
_cell.angle_beta   90.00
_cell.angle_gamma   90.00
#
_symmetry.space_group_name_H-M   'P 1'
#
loop_
_entity.id
_entity.type
_entity.pdbx_description
1 polymer ?
#
loop_
_entity_poly.entity_id
_entity_poly.type
_entity_poly.pdbx_seq_one_letter_code
_entity_poly.pdbx_strand_id
1 'polypeptide(L)'
;MYESWLPGDPILASHKRAVAAHLDLDIYSSNTRVQAFLDILARARGGGNRNAGMVQVAIPNKPEIVVDRGRIEFAVRTAIARKTVRELYVQNQAALQAMGIEPDLYHAFLSHRAFSPRHKTEITSYLVYMDGVANRGALLRAAFRATDEISALGYTRMARMLAYYHETTERLTGLVSGGSVLMATTTGKNMAMVLPFDLLWWNSDTDRVFSSLAKFADQNGFGLRELLLVGVTSDATRVQLERLKFLVREKYLLKR
;
A
#
# COMPACT_ATOMS: atom_id res chain seq x y z
N MET A 1 -14.83 -0.35 15.47
CA MET A 1 -13.48 -0.52 16.07
C MET A 1 -12.68 0.76 15.99
N TYR A 2 -12.26 1.28 14.83
CA TYR A 2 -11.40 2.48 14.76
C TYR A 2 -12.00 3.78 15.31
N GLU A 3 -13.33 3.91 15.37
CA GLU A 3 -13.97 5.05 16.03
C GLU A 3 -13.64 5.13 17.53
N SER A 4 -13.39 4.00 18.21
CA SER A 4 -12.99 4.00 19.62
C SER A 4 -11.54 4.45 19.85
N TRP A 5 -10.75 4.57 18.78
CA TRP A 5 -9.37 5.07 18.82
C TRP A 5 -9.33 6.59 18.72
N LEU A 6 -10.47 7.19 18.32
CA LEU A 6 -10.67 8.62 18.38
C LEU A 6 -11.25 8.98 19.74
N PRO A 7 -10.84 10.13 20.31
CA PRO A 7 -11.52 10.72 21.46
C PRO A 7 -13.01 10.88 21.20
N GLY A 8 -13.84 10.67 22.24
CA GLY A 8 -15.28 10.91 22.16
C GLY A 8 -15.64 12.39 21.90
N ASP A 9 -14.74 13.31 22.25
CA ASP A 9 -14.83 14.72 21.88
C ASP A 9 -14.44 14.93 20.40
N PRO A 10 -15.37 15.40 19.54
CA PRO A 10 -15.11 15.64 18.12
C PRO A 10 -13.98 16.66 17.85
N ILE A 11 -13.78 17.64 18.73
CA ILE A 11 -12.74 18.66 18.58
C ILE A 11 -11.38 18.02 18.83
N LEU A 12 -11.25 17.27 19.92
CA LEU A 12 -10.01 16.55 20.24
C LEU A 12 -9.68 15.49 19.16
N ALA A 13 -10.69 14.79 18.62
CA ALA A 13 -10.52 13.88 17.50
C ALA A 13 -10.02 14.57 16.23
N SER A 14 -10.51 15.78 15.94
CA SER A 14 -10.02 16.61 14.84
C SER A 14 -8.56 17.03 15.04
N HIS A 15 -8.19 17.43 16.27
CA HIS A 15 -6.79 17.74 16.60
C HIS A 15 -5.87 16.53 16.46
N LYS A 16 -6.30 15.35 16.91
CA LYS A 16 -5.53 14.10 16.75
C LYS A 16 -5.28 13.78 15.27
N ARG A 17 -6.29 13.95 14.41
CA ARG A 17 -6.14 13.80 12.94
C ARG A 17 -5.15 14.79 12.35
N ALA A 18 -5.24 16.06 12.75
CA ALA A 18 -4.34 17.10 12.26
C ALA A 18 -2.87 16.85 12.67
N VAL A 19 -2.64 16.43 13.92
CA VAL A 19 -1.30 16.08 14.41
C VAL A 19 -0.76 14.85 13.68
N ALA A 20 -1.55 13.78 13.57
CA ALA A 20 -1.14 12.56 12.88
C ALA A 20 -0.75 12.84 11.43
N ALA A 21 -1.55 13.66 10.72
CA ALA A 21 -1.26 14.08 9.37
C ALA A 21 0.04 14.90 9.28
N HIS A 22 0.28 15.83 10.21
CA HIS A 22 1.50 16.63 10.23
C HIS A 22 2.75 15.78 10.49
N LEU A 23 2.64 14.76 11.34
CA LEU A 23 3.75 13.89 11.73
C LEU A 23 3.94 12.67 10.83
N ASP A 24 3.14 12.55 9.76
CA ASP A 24 3.05 11.37 8.90
C ASP A 24 2.89 10.05 9.68
N LEU A 25 2.09 10.09 10.74
CA LEU A 25 1.72 8.92 11.54
C LEU A 25 0.33 8.43 11.13
N ASP A 26 0.11 7.11 11.14
CA ASP A 26 -1.23 6.59 11.00
C ASP A 26 -1.99 6.76 12.32
N ILE A 27 -3.03 7.60 12.29
CA ILE A 27 -3.96 7.78 13.42
C ILE A 27 -4.66 6.48 13.81
N TYR A 28 -4.77 5.54 12.88
CA TYR A 28 -5.40 4.24 13.09
C TYR A 28 -4.39 3.12 13.38
N SER A 29 -3.10 3.45 13.58
CA SER A 29 -2.07 2.43 13.83
C SER A 29 -2.36 1.67 15.11
N SER A 30 -2.20 0.35 15.11
CA SER A 30 -2.42 -0.50 16.29
C SER A 30 -1.35 -0.32 17.38
N ASN A 31 -0.27 0.40 17.08
CA ASN A 31 0.81 0.66 18.03
C ASN A 31 0.37 1.61 19.15
N THR A 32 0.28 1.09 20.37
CA THR A 32 -0.18 1.84 21.55
C THR A 32 0.72 3.03 21.91
N ARG A 33 2.02 2.97 21.60
CA ARG A 33 2.94 4.11 21.83
C ARG A 33 2.65 5.25 20.85
N VAL A 34 2.34 4.93 19.60
CA VAL A 34 1.91 5.92 18.60
C VAL A 34 0.60 6.56 19.05
N GLN A 35 -0.37 5.77 19.51
CA GLN A 35 -1.64 6.29 20.00
C GLN A 35 -1.47 7.25 21.18
N ALA A 36 -0.74 6.83 22.22
CA ALA A 36 -0.49 7.65 23.40
C ALA A 36 0.22 8.96 23.04
N PHE A 37 1.21 8.90 22.15
CA PHE A 37 1.91 10.09 21.66
C PHE A 37 0.98 11.06 20.93
N LEU A 38 0.14 10.56 20.01
CA LEU A 38 -0.85 11.37 19.31
C LEU A 38 -1.89 12.00 20.26
N ASP A 39 -2.33 11.26 21.27
CA ASP A 39 -3.30 11.75 22.27
C ASP A 39 -2.72 12.89 23.13
N ILE A 40 -1.46 12.76 23.55
CA ILE A 40 -0.75 13.80 24.31
C ILE A 40 -0.70 15.10 23.49
N LEU A 41 -0.28 15.02 22.24
CA LEU A 41 -0.17 16.19 21.36
C LEU A 41 -1.55 16.78 21.01
N ALA A 42 -2.56 15.96 20.79
CA ALA A 42 -3.91 16.42 20.52
C ALA A 42 -4.47 17.23 21.70
N ARG A 43 -4.27 16.76 22.94
CA ARG A 43 -4.71 17.46 24.16
C ARG A 43 -3.96 18.76 24.37
N ALA A 44 -2.64 18.76 24.16
CA ALA A 44 -1.82 19.97 24.22
C ALA A 44 -2.32 21.04 23.23
N ARG A 45 -2.75 20.64 22.04
CA ARG A 45 -3.32 21.52 21.01
C ARG A 45 -4.72 22.02 21.37
N GLY A 46 -5.54 21.16 21.98
CA GLY A 46 -6.88 21.49 22.46
C GLY A 46 -6.90 22.53 23.60
N GLY A 47 -5.82 22.63 24.38
CA GLY A 47 -5.65 23.60 25.47
C GLY A 47 -5.36 25.06 25.04
N GLY A 48 -5.55 25.41 23.77
CA GLY A 48 -5.47 26.80 23.28
C GLY A 48 -4.16 27.18 22.56
N ASN A 49 -3.13 26.34 22.58
CA ASN A 49 -1.89 26.58 21.83
C ASN A 49 -1.81 25.67 20.59
N ARG A 50 -2.16 26.22 19.41
CA ARG A 50 -2.14 25.49 18.14
C ARG A 50 -0.75 24.94 17.75
N ASN A 51 0.33 25.44 18.35
CA ASN A 51 1.70 25.04 18.02
C ASN A 51 2.40 24.24 19.14
N ALA A 52 1.73 24.01 20.28
CA ALA A 52 2.32 23.27 21.40
C ALA A 52 2.71 21.84 20.99
N GLY A 53 3.97 21.49 21.21
CA GLY A 53 4.50 20.13 21.01
C GLY A 53 4.82 19.72 19.56
N MET A 54 4.54 20.56 18.55
CA MET A 54 4.77 20.21 17.13
C MET A 54 6.09 20.74 16.57
N VAL A 55 6.59 21.87 17.07
CA VAL A 55 7.77 22.57 16.51
C VAL A 55 9.08 21.78 16.70
N GLN A 56 9.11 20.76 17.56
CA GLN A 56 10.33 20.04 17.95
C GLN A 56 10.40 18.58 17.47
N VAL A 57 9.37 18.04 16.83
CA VAL A 57 9.39 16.62 16.40
C VAL A 57 10.13 16.53 15.07
N ALA A 58 11.43 16.27 15.13
CA ALA A 58 12.21 15.89 13.96
C ALA A 58 11.73 14.51 13.48
N ILE A 59 10.92 14.49 12.41
CA ILE A 59 10.54 13.26 11.74
C ILE A 59 11.73 12.89 10.85
N PRO A 60 12.37 11.73 11.04
CA PRO A 60 13.37 11.26 10.09
C PRO A 60 12.72 11.23 8.70
N ASN A 61 13.30 11.97 7.75
CA ASN A 61 12.88 11.87 6.35
C ASN A 61 13.03 10.41 5.93
N LYS A 62 11.92 9.69 5.78
CA LYS A 62 11.96 8.36 5.18
C LYS A 62 12.18 8.58 3.67
N PRO A 63 13.31 8.12 3.11
CA PRO A 63 13.53 8.19 1.68
C PRO A 63 12.60 7.17 1.01
N GLU A 64 11.32 7.50 0.87
CA GLU A 64 10.37 6.68 0.13
C GLU A 64 10.03 7.38 -1.19
N ILE A 65 9.84 6.59 -2.24
CA ILE A 65 9.41 7.11 -3.53
C ILE A 65 8.00 7.69 -3.43
N VAL A 66 7.71 8.70 -4.24
CA VAL A 66 6.38 9.31 -4.35
C VAL A 66 5.79 9.00 -5.71
N VAL A 67 4.48 8.77 -5.75
CA VAL A 67 3.71 8.55 -7.00
C VAL A 67 3.00 9.84 -7.38
N ASP A 68 2.90 10.15 -8.68
CA ASP A 68 2.32 11.38 -9.20
C ASP A 68 2.89 12.63 -8.51
N ARG A 69 4.23 12.66 -8.36
CA ARG A 69 4.95 13.75 -7.68
C ARG A 69 4.42 14.04 -6.26
N GLY A 70 3.89 13.04 -5.56
CA GLY A 70 3.40 13.17 -4.18
C GLY A 70 1.95 13.63 -4.04
N ARG A 71 1.21 13.78 -5.16
CA ARG A 71 -0.18 14.26 -5.14
C ARG A 71 -1.12 13.26 -4.49
N ILE A 72 -0.92 11.97 -4.71
CA ILE A 72 -1.73 10.91 -4.09
C ILE A 72 -1.56 10.96 -2.57
N GLU A 73 -0.32 10.98 -2.08
CA GLU A 73 -0.01 11.02 -0.66
C GLU A 73 -0.55 12.30 0.00
N PHE A 74 -0.45 13.44 -0.69
CA PHE A 74 -1.05 14.70 -0.24
C PHE A 74 -2.58 14.59 -0.13
N ALA A 75 -3.24 14.03 -1.15
CA ALA A 75 -4.69 13.88 -1.19
C ALA A 75 -5.19 12.93 -0.09
N VAL A 76 -4.51 11.79 0.09
CA VAL A 76 -4.83 10.83 1.17
C VAL A 76 -4.63 11.47 2.53
N ARG A 77 -3.46 12.09 2.79
CA ARG A 77 -3.20 12.80 4.05
C ARG A 77 -4.26 13.85 4.35
N THR A 78 -4.66 14.62 3.33
CA THR A 78 -5.70 15.64 3.47
C THR A 78 -7.06 15.02 3.78
N ALA A 79 -7.42 13.91 3.13
CA ALA A 79 -8.65 13.19 3.38
C ALA A 79 -8.68 12.64 4.82
N ILE A 80 -7.60 12.00 5.28
CA ILE A 80 -7.50 11.49 6.66
C ILE A 80 -7.57 12.63 7.69
N ALA A 81 -6.96 13.78 7.41
CA ALA A 81 -7.00 14.93 8.30
C ALA A 81 -8.42 15.52 8.45
N ARG A 82 -9.20 15.53 7.37
CA ARG A 82 -10.46 16.29 7.28
C ARG A 82 -11.72 15.45 7.40
N LYS A 83 -11.67 14.17 7.01
CA LYS A 83 -12.85 13.31 6.92
C LYS A 83 -12.95 12.37 8.12
N THR A 84 -14.19 12.05 8.48
CA THR A 84 -14.55 10.97 9.41
C THR A 84 -14.34 9.60 8.76
N VAL A 85 -14.35 8.54 9.58
CA VAL A 85 -14.25 7.15 9.08
C VAL A 85 -15.39 6.83 8.11
N ARG A 86 -16.61 7.29 8.40
CA ARG A 86 -17.78 7.10 7.52
C ARG A 86 -17.62 7.83 6.19
N GLU A 87 -17.15 9.07 6.19
CA GLU A 87 -16.92 9.82 4.95
C GLU A 87 -15.81 9.20 4.10
N LEU A 88 -14.74 8.68 4.71
CA LEU A 88 -13.70 7.93 4.02
C LEU A 88 -14.26 6.64 3.40
N TYR A 89 -15.11 5.91 4.13
CA TYR A 89 -15.78 4.72 3.61
C TYR A 89 -16.61 5.05 2.36
N VAL A 90 -17.48 6.08 2.44
CA VAL A 90 -18.32 6.49 1.31
C VAL A 90 -17.49 6.95 0.12
N GLN A 91 -16.42 7.72 0.35
CA GLN A 91 -15.50 8.13 -0.71
C GLN A 91 -14.85 6.91 -1.40
N ASN A 92 -14.32 5.97 -0.62
CA ASN A 92 -13.63 4.81 -1.17
C ASN A 92 -14.61 3.88 -1.90
N GLN A 93 -15.82 3.69 -1.36
CA GLN A 93 -16.89 2.94 -2.02
C GLN A 93 -17.22 3.54 -3.40
N ALA A 94 -17.46 4.84 -3.46
CA ALA A 94 -17.77 5.51 -4.72
C ALA A 94 -16.66 5.36 -5.76
N ALA A 95 -15.39 5.47 -5.33
CA ALA A 95 -14.24 5.28 -6.21
C ALA A 95 -14.12 3.83 -6.72
N LEU A 96 -14.27 2.83 -5.84
CA LEU A 96 -14.20 1.40 -6.21
C LEU A 96 -15.35 1.02 -7.15
N GLN A 97 -16.54 1.54 -6.92
CA GLN A 97 -17.67 1.38 -7.81
C GLN A 97 -17.42 2.02 -9.18
N ALA A 98 -16.88 3.24 -9.23
CA ALA A 98 -16.55 3.92 -10.49
C ALA A 98 -15.49 3.18 -11.31
N MET A 99 -14.63 2.38 -10.67
CA MET A 99 -13.66 1.51 -11.33
C MET A 99 -14.28 0.22 -11.90
N GLY A 100 -15.58 -0.02 -11.71
CA GLY A 100 -16.27 -1.25 -12.13
C GLY A 100 -15.89 -2.47 -11.30
N ILE A 101 -15.44 -2.27 -10.05
CA ILE A 101 -15.15 -3.39 -9.13
C ILE A 101 -16.48 -3.90 -8.57
N GLU A 102 -16.64 -5.23 -8.56
CA GLU A 102 -17.85 -5.90 -8.07
C GLU A 102 -18.25 -5.47 -6.65
N PRO A 103 -19.55 -5.21 -6.37
CA PRO A 103 -20.05 -4.84 -5.06
C PRO A 103 -19.57 -5.71 -3.91
N ASP A 104 -19.71 -7.03 -4.05
CA ASP A 104 -19.31 -7.97 -3.01
C ASP A 104 -17.82 -7.87 -2.68
N LEU A 105 -16.99 -7.67 -3.72
CA LEU A 105 -15.55 -7.55 -3.57
C LEU A 105 -15.14 -6.27 -2.84
N TYR A 106 -15.64 -5.10 -3.26
CA TYR A 106 -15.25 -3.87 -2.57
C TYR A 106 -15.90 -3.77 -1.18
N HIS A 107 -17.11 -4.28 -0.96
CA HIS A 107 -17.72 -4.30 0.38
C HIS A 107 -16.92 -5.19 1.33
N ALA A 108 -16.49 -6.37 0.89
CA ALA A 108 -15.62 -7.25 1.67
C ALA A 108 -14.27 -6.57 1.99
N PHE A 109 -13.68 -5.86 1.03
CA PHE A 109 -12.44 -5.10 1.27
C PHE A 109 -12.65 -3.95 2.27
N LEU A 110 -13.66 -3.11 2.08
CA LEU A 110 -13.92 -1.96 2.94
C LEU A 110 -14.38 -2.35 4.35
N SER A 111 -14.94 -3.55 4.53
CA SER A 111 -15.29 -4.10 5.84
C SER A 111 -14.16 -4.93 6.48
N HIS A 112 -13.08 -5.24 5.74
CA HIS A 112 -11.98 -6.06 6.22
C HIS A 112 -11.27 -5.43 7.44
N ARG A 113 -11.10 -6.22 8.51
CA ARG A 113 -10.61 -5.77 9.83
C ARG A 113 -9.11 -5.45 9.89
N ALA A 114 -8.30 -6.10 9.06
CA ALA A 114 -6.85 -5.85 9.01
C ALA A 114 -6.52 -4.46 8.43
N PHE A 115 -7.42 -3.90 7.62
CA PHE A 115 -7.20 -2.63 6.94
C PHE A 115 -7.81 -1.47 7.70
N SER A 116 -6.96 -0.53 8.12
CA SER A 116 -7.40 0.73 8.67
C SER A 116 -8.08 1.59 7.60
N PRO A 117 -8.86 2.62 7.99
CA PRO A 117 -9.38 3.60 7.05
C PRO A 117 -8.29 4.27 6.20
N ARG A 118 -7.08 4.45 6.74
CA ARG A 118 -5.92 4.94 5.97
C ARG A 118 -5.51 3.94 4.89
N HIS A 119 -5.28 2.68 5.23
CA HIS A 119 -4.91 1.65 4.25
C HIS A 119 -5.94 1.53 3.12
N LYS A 120 -7.24 1.54 3.46
CA LYS A 120 -8.34 1.48 2.48
C LYS A 120 -8.28 2.66 1.52
N THR A 121 -8.02 3.85 2.06
CA THR A 121 -7.94 5.08 1.27
C THR A 121 -6.70 5.09 0.37
N GLU A 122 -5.53 4.71 0.89
CA GLU A 122 -4.28 4.64 0.11
C GLU A 122 -4.38 3.63 -1.03
N ILE A 123 -4.80 2.40 -0.75
CA ILE A 123 -4.98 1.36 -1.78
C ILE A 123 -5.97 1.83 -2.85
N THR A 124 -7.12 2.39 -2.43
CA THR A 124 -8.11 2.90 -3.38
C THR A 124 -7.54 4.02 -4.25
N SER A 125 -6.80 4.98 -3.68
CA SER A 125 -6.20 6.07 -4.45
C SER A 125 -5.15 5.59 -5.45
N TYR A 126 -4.32 4.60 -5.11
CA TYR A 126 -3.40 4.00 -6.08
C TYR A 126 -4.11 3.24 -7.20
N LEU A 127 -5.22 2.54 -6.89
CA LEU A 127 -6.05 1.88 -7.91
C LEU A 127 -6.73 2.90 -8.86
N VAL A 128 -7.19 4.04 -8.32
CA VAL A 128 -7.73 5.15 -9.12
C VAL A 128 -6.65 5.70 -10.06
N TYR A 129 -5.43 5.89 -9.56
CA TYR A 129 -4.33 6.41 -10.37
C TYR A 129 -3.94 5.49 -11.53
N MET A 130 -4.09 4.18 -11.34
CA MET A 130 -3.90 3.17 -12.39
C MET A 130 -5.13 3.04 -13.30
N ASP A 131 -5.72 4.16 -13.72
CA ASP A 131 -6.88 4.13 -14.60
C ASP A 131 -6.56 3.49 -15.96
N GLY A 132 -7.53 2.77 -16.52
CA GLY A 132 -7.34 1.96 -17.72
C GLY A 132 -6.65 0.61 -17.51
N VAL A 133 -6.09 0.31 -16.32
CA VAL A 133 -5.55 -1.02 -16.01
C VAL A 133 -6.69 -2.01 -15.80
N ALA A 134 -6.69 -3.11 -16.56
CA ALA A 134 -7.71 -4.15 -16.43
C ALA A 134 -7.62 -4.88 -15.08
N ASN A 135 -8.77 -5.34 -14.58
CA ASN A 135 -8.87 -6.21 -13.42
C ASN A 135 -8.20 -5.67 -12.13
N ARG A 136 -8.29 -4.36 -11.88
CA ARG A 136 -7.83 -3.71 -10.63
C ARG A 136 -8.30 -4.40 -9.34
N GLY A 137 -9.47 -5.06 -9.38
CA GLY A 137 -9.99 -5.88 -8.28
C GLY A 137 -9.11 -7.08 -7.88
N ALA A 138 -8.14 -7.50 -8.71
CA ALA A 138 -7.21 -8.58 -8.35
C ALA A 138 -6.37 -8.24 -7.12
N LEU A 139 -6.00 -6.96 -6.94
CA LEU A 139 -5.29 -6.51 -5.75
C LEU A 139 -6.17 -6.66 -4.50
N LEU A 140 -7.46 -6.32 -4.58
CA LEU A 140 -8.38 -6.46 -3.44
C LEU A 140 -8.59 -7.92 -3.05
N ARG A 141 -8.71 -8.81 -4.04
CA ARG A 141 -8.80 -10.26 -3.77
C ARG A 141 -7.54 -10.79 -3.11
N ALA A 142 -6.36 -10.35 -3.54
CA ALA A 142 -5.10 -10.71 -2.89
C ALA A 142 -5.07 -10.19 -1.44
N ALA A 143 -5.53 -8.96 -1.23
CA ALA A 143 -5.56 -8.29 0.07
C ALA A 143 -6.38 -9.03 1.15
N PHE A 144 -7.31 -9.91 0.78
CA PHE A 144 -8.07 -10.75 1.73
C PHE A 144 -7.22 -11.75 2.51
N ARG A 145 -5.97 -11.98 2.10
CA ARG A 145 -5.03 -12.79 2.89
C ARG A 145 -4.40 -12.01 4.05
N ALA A 146 -4.62 -10.70 4.16
CA ALA A 146 -4.13 -9.93 5.29
C ALA A 146 -4.82 -10.37 6.58
N THR A 147 -4.04 -10.60 7.63
CA THR A 147 -4.56 -11.02 8.94
C THR A 147 -4.46 -9.92 10.00
N ASP A 148 -3.59 -8.94 9.76
CA ASP A 148 -3.13 -7.94 10.71
C ASP A 148 -2.69 -6.65 10.01
N GLU A 149 -2.31 -5.64 10.80
CA GLU A 149 -1.85 -4.34 10.29
C GLU A 149 -0.57 -4.47 9.44
N ILE A 150 0.34 -5.39 9.78
CA ILE A 150 1.63 -5.55 9.09
C ILE A 150 1.39 -6.07 7.67
N SER A 151 0.56 -7.09 7.52
CA SER A 151 0.14 -7.61 6.22
C SER A 151 -0.67 -6.58 5.42
N ALA A 152 -1.52 -5.79 6.07
CA ALA A 152 -2.24 -4.68 5.43
C ALA A 152 -1.29 -3.58 4.89
N LEU A 153 -0.23 -3.25 5.63
CA LEU A 153 0.84 -2.36 5.17
C LEU A 153 1.57 -2.95 3.96
N GLY A 154 1.81 -4.27 3.95
CA GLY A 154 2.37 -4.98 2.80
C GLY A 154 1.54 -4.78 1.53
N TYR A 155 0.22 -4.99 1.58
CA TYR A 155 -0.67 -4.76 0.44
C TYR A 155 -0.76 -3.28 0.02
N THR A 156 -0.66 -2.36 0.98
CA THR A 156 -0.61 -0.93 0.69
C THR A 156 0.66 -0.56 -0.08
N ARG A 157 1.81 -1.10 0.33
CA ARG A 157 3.09 -0.97 -0.40
C ARG A 157 3.02 -1.59 -1.78
N MET A 158 2.39 -2.76 -1.93
CA MET A 158 2.17 -3.37 -3.24
C MET A 158 1.38 -2.45 -4.17
N ALA A 159 0.29 -1.83 -3.68
CA ALA A 159 -0.50 -0.87 -4.45
C ALA A 159 0.36 0.31 -4.94
N ARG A 160 1.18 0.87 -4.04
CA ARG A 160 2.11 1.97 -4.34
C ARG A 160 3.16 1.57 -5.38
N MET A 161 3.77 0.40 -5.24
CA MET A 161 4.78 -0.12 -6.17
C MET A 161 4.19 -0.31 -7.57
N LEU A 162 2.97 -0.86 -7.67
CA LEU A 162 2.28 -1.01 -8.95
C LEU A 162 2.02 0.34 -9.60
N ALA A 163 1.53 1.31 -8.83
CA ALA A 163 1.26 2.66 -9.32
C ALA A 163 2.55 3.38 -9.76
N TYR A 164 3.64 3.24 -9.00
CA TYR A 164 4.94 3.79 -9.37
C TYR A 164 5.54 3.12 -10.62
N TYR A 165 5.42 1.80 -10.73
CA TYR A 165 5.87 1.07 -11.92
C TYR A 165 5.09 1.52 -13.15
N HIS A 166 3.76 1.62 -13.02
CA HIS A 166 2.86 2.13 -14.07
C HIS A 166 3.29 3.53 -14.53
N GLU A 167 3.72 4.40 -13.60
CA GLU A 167 4.17 5.76 -13.92
C GLU A 167 5.53 5.80 -14.60
N THR A 168 6.51 5.07 -14.07
CA THR A 168 7.94 5.33 -14.32
C THR A 168 8.66 4.29 -15.15
N THR A 169 8.17 3.05 -15.17
CA THR A 169 8.86 1.94 -15.82
C THR A 169 8.13 1.52 -17.09
N GLU A 170 6.90 1.05 -16.96
CA GLU A 170 6.10 0.66 -18.11
C GLU A 170 4.61 0.71 -17.77
N ARG A 171 3.77 1.10 -18.74
CA ARG A 171 2.32 1.15 -18.54
C ARG A 171 1.77 -0.26 -18.33
N LEU A 172 1.10 -0.43 -17.20
CA LEU A 172 0.35 -1.65 -16.90
C LEU A 172 -0.89 -1.76 -17.79
N THR A 173 -1.20 -2.96 -18.24
CA THR A 173 -2.42 -3.30 -19.02
C THR A 173 -3.43 -4.06 -18.19
N GLY A 174 -2.98 -4.82 -17.18
CA GLY A 174 -3.87 -5.57 -16.31
C GLY A 174 -3.20 -6.11 -15.07
N LEU A 175 -4.02 -6.47 -14.06
CA LEU A 175 -3.58 -7.22 -12.90
C LEU A 175 -4.09 -8.66 -12.98
N VAL A 176 -3.21 -9.61 -12.66
CA VAL A 176 -3.48 -11.05 -12.75
C VAL A 176 -3.09 -11.72 -11.44
N SER A 177 -3.96 -12.60 -10.93
CA SER A 177 -3.62 -13.44 -9.78
C SER A 177 -2.97 -14.72 -10.29
N GLY A 178 -1.64 -14.80 -10.23
CA GLY A 178 -0.85 -16.00 -10.57
C GLY A 178 -0.83 -17.00 -9.43
N GLY A 179 -1.98 -17.55 -9.06
CA GLY A 179 -2.10 -18.42 -7.87
C GLY A 179 -1.86 -17.65 -6.57
N SER A 180 -0.70 -17.85 -5.93
CA SER A 180 -0.36 -17.20 -4.66
C SER A 180 0.24 -15.79 -4.82
N VAL A 181 0.67 -15.38 -6.02
CA VAL A 181 1.34 -14.09 -6.22
C VAL A 181 0.50 -13.18 -7.12
N LEU A 182 0.33 -11.92 -6.70
CA LEU A 182 -0.24 -10.87 -7.54
C LEU A 182 0.80 -10.42 -8.57
N MET A 183 0.40 -10.39 -9.83
CA MET A 183 1.23 -9.97 -10.96
C MET A 183 0.52 -8.87 -11.73
N ALA A 184 1.29 -8.12 -12.49
CA ALA A 184 0.80 -7.16 -13.46
C ALA A 184 1.34 -7.50 -14.86
N THR A 185 0.52 -7.26 -15.87
CA THR A 185 0.92 -7.33 -17.28
C THR A 185 1.15 -5.92 -17.79
N THR A 186 2.05 -5.77 -18.76
CA THR A 186 2.42 -4.47 -19.33
C THR A 186 2.07 -4.36 -20.81
N THR A 187 2.22 -3.17 -21.39
CA THR A 187 2.00 -2.89 -22.82
C THR A 187 2.92 -3.68 -23.76
N GLY A 188 4.14 -3.96 -23.33
CA GLY A 188 5.18 -4.71 -24.04
C GLY A 188 5.09 -6.21 -23.79
N LYS A 189 3.96 -6.69 -23.24
CA LYS A 189 3.73 -8.10 -22.92
C LYS A 189 4.78 -8.65 -21.93
N ASN A 190 5.14 -7.85 -20.93
CA ASN A 190 5.97 -8.28 -19.81
C ASN A 190 5.12 -8.65 -18.59
N MET A 191 5.72 -9.40 -17.68
CA MET A 191 5.16 -9.77 -16.39
C MET A 191 5.94 -9.07 -15.28
N ALA A 192 5.28 -8.25 -14.49
CA ALA A 192 5.84 -7.61 -13.30
C ALA A 192 5.23 -8.20 -12.03
N MET A 193 6.07 -8.62 -11.09
CA MET A 193 5.66 -9.16 -9.80
C MET A 193 6.11 -8.22 -8.70
N VAL A 194 5.23 -8.00 -7.73
CA VAL A 194 5.46 -7.00 -6.68
C VAL A 194 5.43 -7.70 -5.33
N LEU A 195 6.58 -7.75 -4.66
CA LEU A 195 6.71 -8.36 -3.34
C LEU A 195 7.10 -7.31 -2.29
N PRO A 196 6.27 -7.10 -1.26
CA PRO A 196 6.53 -6.14 -0.20
C PRO A 196 7.42 -6.74 0.91
N PHE A 197 8.40 -7.57 0.55
CA PHE A 197 9.29 -8.24 1.50
C PHE A 197 10.61 -7.49 1.68
N ASP A 198 11.11 -7.48 2.91
CA ASP A 198 12.38 -6.83 3.27
C ASP A 198 13.60 -7.69 2.92
N LEU A 199 13.45 -9.02 2.98
CA LEU A 199 14.46 -9.99 2.55
C LEU A 199 13.78 -11.16 1.84
N LEU A 200 14.20 -11.43 0.62
CA LEU A 200 13.85 -12.68 -0.07
C LEU A 200 15.06 -13.62 -0.05
N TRP A 201 14.85 -14.82 0.47
CA TRP A 201 15.89 -15.84 0.58
C TRP A 201 15.45 -17.16 -0.08
N TRP A 202 16.42 -17.94 -0.52
CA TRP A 202 16.17 -19.15 -1.30
C TRP A 202 15.93 -20.34 -0.38
N ASN A 203 14.78 -20.98 -0.55
CA ASN A 203 14.40 -22.24 0.09
C ASN A 203 13.47 -23.01 -0.84
N SER A 204 13.00 -24.19 -0.42
CA SER A 204 12.12 -25.05 -1.21
C SER A 204 10.78 -24.42 -1.58
N ASP A 205 10.24 -23.53 -0.74
CA ASP A 205 8.98 -22.84 -1.02
C ASP A 205 9.18 -21.70 -2.03
N THR A 206 10.24 -20.90 -1.86
CA THR A 206 10.64 -19.87 -2.82
C THR A 206 10.89 -20.50 -4.19
N ASP A 207 11.65 -21.59 -4.25
CA ASP A 207 11.91 -22.33 -5.50
C ASP A 207 10.61 -22.79 -6.16
N ARG A 208 9.72 -23.45 -5.40
CA ARG A 208 8.43 -23.94 -5.92
C ARG A 208 7.60 -22.81 -6.53
N VAL A 209 7.53 -21.66 -5.87
CA VAL A 209 6.77 -20.51 -6.32
C VAL A 209 7.39 -19.92 -7.60
N PHE A 210 8.67 -19.58 -7.59
CA PHE A 210 9.31 -18.93 -8.74
C PHE A 210 9.47 -19.86 -9.93
N SER A 211 9.69 -21.16 -9.72
CA SER A 211 9.69 -22.17 -10.78
C SER A 211 8.30 -22.31 -11.43
N SER A 212 7.22 -22.21 -10.65
CA SER A 212 5.84 -22.23 -11.18
C SER A 212 5.52 -20.97 -11.98
N LEU A 213 5.95 -19.80 -11.48
CA LEU A 213 5.79 -18.51 -12.16
C LEU A 213 6.61 -18.44 -13.45
N ALA A 214 7.81 -19.02 -13.46
CA ALA A 214 8.62 -19.14 -14.65
C ALA A 214 7.90 -19.95 -15.75
N LYS A 215 7.37 -21.13 -15.40
CA LYS A 215 6.59 -21.96 -16.33
C LYS A 215 5.34 -21.24 -16.84
N PHE A 216 4.61 -20.58 -15.95
CA PHE A 216 3.45 -19.77 -16.32
C PHE A 216 3.84 -18.69 -17.34
N ALA A 217 4.98 -18.03 -17.12
CA ALA A 217 5.43 -16.98 -18.02
C ALA A 217 5.86 -17.49 -19.40
N ASP A 218 6.52 -18.66 -19.47
CA ASP A 218 6.83 -19.33 -20.74
C ASP A 218 5.56 -19.69 -21.51
N GLN A 219 4.57 -20.28 -20.83
CA GLN A 219 3.32 -20.72 -21.45
C GLN A 219 2.48 -19.57 -22.02
N ASN A 220 2.55 -18.38 -21.40
CA ASN A 220 1.84 -17.19 -21.86
C ASN A 220 2.68 -16.30 -22.79
N GLY A 221 3.95 -16.68 -23.03
CA GLY A 221 4.87 -15.97 -23.91
C GLY A 221 5.12 -14.52 -23.50
N PHE A 222 5.37 -14.28 -22.20
CA PHE A 222 5.80 -12.96 -21.72
C PHE A 222 7.27 -12.71 -22.11
N GLY A 223 7.58 -11.47 -22.51
CA GLY A 223 8.92 -11.08 -22.96
C GLY A 223 9.93 -11.00 -21.82
N LEU A 224 9.59 -10.25 -20.76
CA LEU A 224 10.39 -10.10 -19.54
C LEU A 224 9.59 -10.49 -18.30
N ARG A 225 10.34 -10.93 -17.28
CA ARG A 225 9.81 -11.26 -15.95
C ARG A 225 10.52 -10.39 -14.93
N GLU A 226 9.84 -9.38 -14.41
CA GLU A 226 10.41 -8.46 -13.43
C GLU A 226 9.92 -8.83 -12.03
N LEU A 227 10.85 -8.88 -11.07
CA LEU A 227 10.56 -8.95 -9.66
C LEU A 227 10.91 -7.62 -9.01
N LEU A 228 9.89 -6.90 -8.54
CA LEU A 228 10.03 -5.67 -7.78
C LEU A 228 9.96 -6.01 -6.29
N LEU A 229 11.03 -5.69 -5.55
CA LEU A 229 11.17 -6.00 -4.14
C LEU A 229 11.38 -4.72 -3.33
N VAL A 230 10.66 -4.60 -2.21
CA VAL A 230 10.87 -3.47 -1.28
C VAL A 230 12.26 -3.51 -0.66
N GLY A 231 12.71 -4.69 -0.23
CA GLY A 231 14.04 -4.89 0.33
C GLY A 231 15.01 -5.52 -0.65
N VAL A 232 15.77 -6.51 -0.18
CA VAL A 232 16.89 -7.14 -0.91
C VAL A 232 16.75 -8.65 -1.04
N THR A 233 17.46 -9.25 -1.98
CA THR A 233 17.61 -10.70 -2.10
C THR A 233 18.92 -11.15 -1.43
N SER A 234 18.96 -12.38 -0.94
CA SER A 234 20.25 -13.01 -0.63
C SER A 234 21.01 -13.34 -1.93
N ASP A 235 22.34 -13.43 -1.88
CA ASP A 235 23.16 -13.73 -3.07
C ASP A 235 22.73 -15.04 -3.74
N ALA A 236 22.47 -16.08 -2.94
CA ALA A 236 21.94 -17.35 -3.43
C ALA A 236 20.60 -17.19 -4.16
N THR A 237 19.71 -16.32 -3.66
CA THR A 237 18.41 -16.04 -4.28
C THR A 237 18.58 -15.34 -5.61
N ARG A 238 19.47 -14.34 -5.68
CA ARG A 238 19.75 -13.61 -6.91
C ARG A 238 20.17 -14.54 -8.04
N VAL A 239 21.14 -15.41 -7.77
CA VAL A 239 21.64 -16.41 -8.75
C VAL A 239 20.51 -17.32 -9.25
N GLN A 240 19.62 -17.77 -8.37
CA GLN A 240 18.54 -18.68 -8.77
C GLN A 240 17.44 -17.95 -9.56
N LEU A 241 17.10 -16.72 -9.18
CA LEU A 241 16.15 -15.89 -9.93
C LEU A 241 16.68 -15.54 -11.33
N GLU A 242 17.97 -15.23 -11.46
CA GLU A 242 18.62 -15.00 -12.76
C GLU A 242 18.57 -16.25 -13.64
N ARG A 243 18.81 -17.45 -13.08
CA ARG A 243 18.66 -18.72 -13.82
C ARG A 243 17.23 -18.95 -14.32
N LEU A 244 16.24 -18.51 -13.54
CA LEU A 244 14.82 -18.53 -13.91
C LEU A 244 14.41 -17.32 -14.80
N LYS A 245 15.38 -16.53 -15.26
CA LYS A 245 15.23 -15.36 -16.14
C LYS A 245 14.39 -14.24 -15.53
N PHE A 246 14.43 -14.07 -14.21
CA PHE A 246 13.84 -12.92 -13.54
C PHE A 246 14.83 -11.75 -13.46
N LEU A 247 14.39 -10.58 -13.91
CA LEU A 247 15.07 -9.31 -13.64
C LEU A 247 14.64 -8.79 -12.27
N VAL A 248 15.57 -8.76 -11.31
CA VAL A 248 15.27 -8.34 -9.93
C VAL A 248 15.58 -6.85 -9.73
N ARG A 249 14.60 -6.11 -9.21
CA ARG A 249 14.75 -4.72 -8.76
C ARG A 249 14.53 -4.63 -7.26
N GLU A 250 15.64 -4.60 -6.54
CA GLU A 250 15.68 -4.42 -5.08
C GLU A 250 15.50 -2.96 -4.69
N LYS A 251 15.13 -2.73 -3.42
CA LYS A 251 14.97 -1.40 -2.83
C LYS A 251 14.01 -0.52 -3.63
N TYR A 252 12.98 -1.11 -4.25
CA TYR A 252 12.18 -0.46 -5.28
C TYR A 252 11.36 0.73 -4.74
N LEU A 253 10.93 0.69 -3.47
CA LEU A 253 10.26 1.81 -2.80
C LEU A 253 11.21 2.76 -2.06
N LEU A 254 12.50 2.43 -1.96
CA LEU A 254 13.45 3.23 -1.21
C LEU A 254 14.14 4.21 -2.17
N LYS A 255 14.10 5.49 -1.84
CA LYS A 255 14.83 6.52 -2.59
C LYS A 255 16.31 6.17 -2.52
N ARG A 256 16.95 6.06 -3.68
CA ARG A 256 18.40 5.88 -3.80
C ARG A 256 19.14 7.14 -3.37
#